data_AF-A0A973GA29-F1
#
_entry.id   AF-A0A973GA29-F1
#
_cell.length_a   1.000
_cell.length_b   1.000
_cell.length_c   1.000
_cell.angle_alpha   90.00
_cell.angle_beta   90.00
_cell.angle_gamma   90.00
#
_symmetry.space_group_name_H-M   'P 1'
#
loop_
_entity.id
_entity.type
_entity.pdbx_description
1 polymer ?
#
loop_
_entity_poly.entity_id
_entity_poly.type
_entity_poly.pdbx_seq_one_letter_code
_entity_poly.pdbx_strand_id
1 'polypeptide(L)' 'MTAVRTAGAKLIRYTDHPEWSELFDLKADPYETKNLYGEPAAAALRQQLEAEHARLWREVGYRVPDYTDRPEWWGKAGGA' A
#
# COMPACT_ATOMS: atom_id res chain seq x y z
N MET A 1 -2.45 2.31 -6.06
CA MET A 1 -2.20 1.47 -4.86
C MET A 1 -1.11 0.46 -5.18
N THR A 2 -0.18 0.21 -4.25
CA THR A 2 0.83 -0.86 -4.35
C THR A 2 0.90 -1.62 -3.02
N ALA A 3 1.40 -2.86 -3.05
CA ALA A 3 1.52 -3.65 -1.85
C ALA A 3 2.80 -4.51 -1.86
N VAL A 4 3.32 -4.78 -0.67
CA VAL A 4 4.34 -5.81 -0.42
C VAL A 4 3.75 -6.85 0.51
N ARG A 5 3.93 -8.13 0.15
CA ARG A 5 3.58 -9.26 1.00
C ARG A 5 4.79 -10.16 1.18
N THR A 6 5.08 -10.45 2.43
CA THR A 6 6.04 -11.49 2.83
C THR A 6 5.25 -12.71 3.33
N ALA A 7 5.96 -13.77 3.75
CA ALA A 7 5.32 -14.92 4.37
C ALA A 7 4.56 -14.57 5.68
N GLY A 8 4.98 -13.51 6.39
CA GLY A 8 4.44 -13.19 7.72
C GLY A 8 3.72 -11.85 7.84
N ALA A 9 3.77 -10.99 6.83
CA ALA A 9 3.21 -9.64 6.92
C ALA A 9 2.89 -9.06 5.56
N LYS A 10 2.00 -8.07 5.56
CA LYS A 10 1.59 -7.34 4.35
C LYS A 10 1.50 -5.84 4.64
N LEU A 11 2.03 -5.04 3.72
CA LEU A 11 1.90 -3.59 3.68
C LEU A 11 1.17 -3.19 2.40
N ILE A 12 0.15 -2.35 2.53
CA ILE A 12 -0.59 -1.74 1.41
C ILE A 12 -0.38 -0.23 1.48
N ARG A 13 0.00 0.38 0.36
CA ARG A 13 0.21 1.83 0.22
C ARG A 13 -0.68 2.41 -0.87
N TYR A 14 -1.35 3.50 -0.51
CA TYR A 14 -2.10 4.35 -1.43
C TYR A 14 -1.25 5.59 -1.69
N THR A 15 -0.86 5.79 -2.95
CA THR A 15 0.10 6.85 -3.33
C THR A 15 -0.44 8.24 -3.02
N ASP A 16 -1.72 8.47 -3.33
CA ASP A 16 -2.38 9.77 -3.19
C ASP A 16 -3.05 9.94 -1.81
N HIS A 17 -3.22 8.84 -1.07
CA HIS A 17 -3.85 8.79 0.25
C HIS A 17 -2.99 8.01 1.26
N PRO A 18 -1.81 8.50 1.63
CA PRO A 18 -0.91 7.78 2.54
C PRO A 18 -1.56 7.45 3.90
N GLU A 19 -2.54 8.24 4.34
CA GLU A 19 -3.34 8.04 5.55
C GLU A 19 -4.23 6.78 5.52
N TRP A 20 -4.51 6.24 4.33
CA TRP A 20 -5.24 4.98 4.17
C TRP A 20 -4.32 3.76 4.19
N SER A 21 -3.02 3.92 4.37
CA SER A 21 -2.08 2.80 4.34
C SER A 21 -2.40 1.76 5.41
N GLU A 22 -2.15 0.50 5.07
CA GLU A 22 -2.55 -0.65 5.88
C GLU A 22 -1.36 -1.57 6.14
N LEU A 23 -1.24 -2.08 7.36
CA LEU A 23 -0.22 -3.04 7.76
C LEU A 23 -0.86 -4.20 8.51
N PHE A 24 -0.55 -5.43 8.11
CA PHE A 24 -1.07 -6.65 8.75
C PHE A 24 0.08 -7.59 9.13
N ASP A 25 0.04 -8.10 10.36
CA ASP A 25 0.83 -9.26 10.78
C ASP A 25 0.02 -10.52 10.46
N LEU A 26 0.39 -11.22 9.38
CA LEU A 26 -0.36 -12.39 8.89
C LEU A 26 -0.18 -13.63 9.77
N LYS A 27 0.79 -13.64 10.68
CA LYS A 27 0.95 -14.73 11.64
C LYS A 27 -0.07 -14.62 12.77
N ALA A 28 -0.30 -13.39 13.24
CA ALA A 28 -1.25 -13.11 14.31
C ALA A 28 -2.68 -12.86 13.79
N ASP A 29 -2.79 -12.33 12.57
CA ASP A 29 -4.04 -11.91 11.91
C ASP A 29 -4.06 -12.39 10.44
N PRO A 30 -4.24 -13.70 10.22
CA PRO A 30 -4.21 -14.29 8.88
C PRO A 30 -5.35 -13.83 7.96
N TYR A 31 -6.40 -13.23 8.55
CA TYR A 31 -7.56 -12.72 7.83
C TYR A 31 -7.55 -11.20 7.67
N GLU A 32 -6.43 -10.53 8.02
CA GLU A 32 -6.21 -9.10 7.75
C GLU A 32 -7.32 -8.21 8.33
N THR A 33 -7.78 -8.52 9.55
CA THR A 33 -8.90 -7.85 10.21
C THR A 33 -8.49 -6.60 10.99
N LYS A 34 -7.22 -6.47 11.36
CA LYS A 34 -6.70 -5.36 12.17
C LYS A 34 -5.59 -4.63 11.44
N ASN A 35 -5.87 -3.41 10.98
CA ASN A 35 -4.85 -2.51 10.45
C ASN A 35 -3.92 -2.02 11.58
N LEU A 36 -2.63 -2.35 11.48
CA LEU A 36 -1.57 -1.98 12.42
C LEU A 36 -0.74 -0.76 11.97
N TYR A 37 -1.05 -0.13 10.84
CA TYR A 37 -0.18 0.87 10.24
C TYR A 37 0.05 2.08 11.16
N GLY A 38 -0.98 2.50 11.91
CA GLY A 38 -0.88 3.59 12.89
C GLY A 38 -0.39 3.17 14.28
N GLU A 39 -0.26 1.87 14.54
CA GLU A 39 0.01 1.35 15.89
C GLU A 39 1.48 1.52 16.26
N PRO A 40 1.82 2.22 17.37
CA PRO A 40 3.21 2.39 17.79
C PRO A 40 3.92 1.06 18.05
N ALA A 41 3.20 0.06 18.57
CA ALA A 41 3.72 -1.28 18.82
C ALA A 41 4.16 -2.02 17.53
N ALA A 42 3.64 -1.62 16.36
CA ALA A 42 3.97 -2.22 15.07
C ALA A 42 5.06 -1.43 14.31
N ALA A 43 5.68 -0.40 14.92
CA ALA A 43 6.62 0.49 14.23
C ALA A 43 7.80 -0.24 13.58
N ALA A 44 8.36 -1.26 14.25
CA ALA A 44 9.46 -2.06 13.69
C ALA A 44 9.02 -2.86 12.45
N LEU A 45 7.84 -3.50 12.52
CA LEU A 45 7.27 -4.23 11.40
C LEU A 45 6.97 -3.29 10.23
N ARG A 46 6.40 -2.11 10.52
CA ARG A 46 6.13 -1.06 9.52
C ARG A 46 7.42 -0.66 8.79
N GLN A 47 8.47 -0.32 9.53
CA GLN A 47 9.76 0.06 8.96
C GLN A 47 10.36 -1.04 8.07
N GLN A 48 10.25 -2.30 8.49
CA GLN A 48 10.73 -3.42 7.70
C GLN A 48 10.01 -3.51 6.34
N LEU A 49 8.68 -3.44 6.33
CA LEU A 49 7.93 -3.55 5.08
C LEU A 49 8.02 -2.30 4.22
N GLU A 50 8.18 -1.11 4.80
CA GLU A 50 8.46 0.12 4.06
C GLU A 50 9.82 0.05 3.35
N ALA A 51 10.84 -0.54 4.00
CA ALA A 51 12.14 -0.76 3.38
C ALA A 51 12.05 -1.76 2.22
N GLU A 52 11.33 -2.87 2.39
CA GLU A 52 11.09 -3.83 1.30
C GLU A 52 10.28 -3.22 0.16
N HIS A 53 9.27 -2.41 0.48
CA HIS A 53 8.49 -1.66 -0.52
C HIS A 53 9.39 -0.72 -1.33
N ALA A 54 10.25 0.05 -0.66
CA ALA A 54 11.17 0.95 -1.34
C ALA A 54 12.20 0.20 -2.21
N ARG A 55 12.67 -0.98 -1.76
CA ARG A 55 13.56 -1.85 -2.53
C ARG A 55 12.87 -2.34 -3.81
N LEU A 56 11.70 -2.98 -3.66
CA LEU A 56 10.94 -3.54 -4.77
C LEU A 56 10.48 -2.47 -5.75
N TRP A 57 10.04 -1.31 -5.27
CA TRP A 57 9.66 -0.18 -6.13
C TRP A 57 10.77 0.19 -7.12
N ARG A 58 12.02 0.25 -6.64
CA ARG A 58 13.19 0.55 -7.49
C ARG A 58 13.51 -0.59 -8.42
N GLU A 59 13.51 -1.84 -7.93
CA GLU A 59 13.87 -3.02 -8.72
C GLU A 59 12.92 -3.28 -9.87
N VAL A 60 11.61 -3.10 -9.66
CA VAL A 60 10.61 -3.30 -10.71
C VAL A 60 10.42 -2.06 -11.59
N GLY A 61 11.09 -0.95 -11.24
CA GLY A 61 10.97 0.32 -11.96
C GLY A 61 9.54 0.86 -11.99
N TYR A 62 8.75 0.65 -10.93
CA TYR A 62 7.36 1.09 -10.90
C TYR A 62 7.29 2.61 -11.05
N ARG A 63 6.39 3.06 -11.93
CA ARG A 63 6.06 4.47 -12.13
C ARG A 63 4.58 4.65 -11.87
N VAL A 64 4.24 5.68 -11.11
CA VAL A 64 2.85 6.09 -10.88
C VAL A 64 2.33 6.64 -12.22
N PRO A 65 1.29 6.03 -12.82
CA PRO A 65 0.66 6.60 -14.02
C PRO A 65 -0.02 7.93 -13.71
N ASP A 66 -0.10 8.84 -14.69
CA ASP A 66 -0.71 10.17 -14.53
C ASP A 66 -2.23 10.14 -14.25
N TYR A 67 -2.86 8.96 -14.32
CA TYR A 67 -4.29 8.73 -14.15
C TYR A 67 -4.61 7.80 -12.96
N THR A 68 -3.78 7.81 -11.90
CA THR A 68 -4.04 6.98 -10.70
C THR A 68 -5.30 7.35 -9.94
N ASP A 69 -5.75 8.59 -10.07
CA ASP A 69 -7.08 9.02 -9.64
C ASP A 69 -8.07 8.98 -10.79
N ARG A 70 -9.37 8.89 -10.46
CA ARG A 70 -10.44 9.12 -11.45
C ARG A 70 -10.30 10.55 -11.99
N PRO A 71 -9.88 10.73 -13.24
CA PRO A 71 -9.80 12.07 -13.80
C PRO A 71 -11.20 12.68 -13.90
N GLU A 72 -11.30 14.02 -13.96
CA GLU A 72 -12.60 14.73 -13.95
C GLU A 72 -13.58 14.28 -15.07
N TRP A 73 -13.04 13.71 -16.15
CA TRP A 73 -13.80 13.19 -17.29
C TRP A 73 -14.38 11.79 -17.05
N TRP A 74 -13.91 11.04 -16.04
CA TRP A 74 -14.36 9.68 -15.77
C TRP A 74 -15.81 9.63 -15.25
N GLY A 75 -16.70 9.07 -16.06
CA GLY A 75 -18.13 8.92 -15.76
C GLY A 75 -19.03 10.02 -16.34
N LYS A 76 -18.47 10.95 -17.15
CA LYS A 76 -19.28 11.89 -17.95
C LYS A 76 -19.51 11.34 -19.36
N ALA A 77 -20.68 11.60 -19.93
CA ALA A 77 -20.99 11.20 -21.30
C ALA A 77 -20.05 11.89 -22.29
N GLY A 78 -19.25 11.11 -23.02
CA GLY A 78 -18.30 11.59 -24.04
C GLY A 78 -16.82 11.59 -23.67
N GLY A 79 -16.41 10.96 -22.55
CA GLY A 79 -14.98 10.78 -22.23
C GLY A 79 -14.35 9.71 -23.12
N ALA A 80 -13.62 10.13 -24.15
CA ALA A 80 -12.69 9.33 -24.94
C ALA A 80 -11.24 9.73 -24.59
#